data_AF-A0A554S693-F1
#
_entry.id   AF-A0A554S693-F1
#
_cell.length_a   1.000
_cell.length_b   1.000
_cell.length_c   1.000
_cell.angle_alpha   90.00
_cell.angle_beta   90.00
_cell.angle_gamma   90.00
#
_symmetry.space_group_name_H-M   'P 1'
#
loop_
_entity.id
_entity.type
_entity.pdbx_description
1 polymer ?
#
loop_
_entity_poly.entity_id
_entity_poly.type
_entity_poly.pdbx_seq_one_letter_code
_entity_poly.pdbx_strand_id
1 'polypeptide(L)'
;MRLMAAEGGRYPKRHTIPIAEGRANAEKVRAPWTEGGPTMARTVEQQVPTRHGNVRIRVHYPQHRRLQGALVYIHGGGFVLFSLDTHDRVMREYAGRAGIAVIGIDYTRAPEAQFPQPHDECVDVMRWLAANAGSLDIDPAQLFIGGDSAGANLSVGACLVLRDAGEALPLGMLLNYGAYSTELYRESVVRYGAGEYGLSLHMMVWFYGLYLRRPEDFRDPRLASLTARLEGLPPACLAITECDPLHDDSVLMAARLREAGVAVTDVLYPGTIHGFLEAVSIADVAGRAFDDAARWMHALAAR
;
A
#
# COMPACT_ATOMS: atom_id res chain seq x y z
N MET A 1 5.86 6.51 -16.70
CA MET A 1 4.39 6.51 -16.56
C MET A 1 3.60 6.66 -17.87
N ARG A 2 3.83 7.65 -18.76
CA ARG A 2 3.14 7.67 -20.08
C ARG A 2 3.35 6.39 -20.91
N LEU A 3 4.54 5.78 -20.79
CA LEU A 3 4.85 4.47 -21.39
C LEU A 3 3.95 3.35 -20.84
N MET A 4 3.81 3.25 -19.50
CA MET A 4 2.89 2.30 -18.85
C MET A 4 1.44 2.51 -19.29
N ALA A 5 0.99 3.76 -19.38
CA ALA A 5 -0.36 4.08 -19.83
C ALA A 5 -0.58 3.67 -21.30
N ALA A 6 0.39 3.93 -22.17
CA ALA A 6 0.35 3.52 -23.58
C ALA A 6 0.33 1.99 -23.75
N GLU A 7 1.07 1.27 -22.91
CA GLU A 7 1.06 -0.20 -22.89
C GLU A 7 -0.29 -0.75 -22.41
N GLY A 8 -0.85 -0.17 -21.33
CA GLY A 8 -2.19 -0.50 -20.86
C GLY A 8 -3.30 -0.22 -21.89
N GLY A 9 -3.14 0.81 -22.71
CA GLY A 9 -4.06 1.15 -23.79
C GLY A 9 -4.15 0.13 -24.93
N ARG A 10 -3.24 -0.87 -24.97
CA ARG A 10 -3.29 -1.97 -25.95
C ARG A 10 -4.29 -3.06 -25.57
N TYR A 11 -4.81 -3.04 -24.35
CA TYR A 11 -5.77 -4.01 -23.84
C TYR A 11 -7.18 -3.40 -23.75
N PRO A 12 -8.25 -4.22 -23.79
CA PRO A 12 -9.61 -3.74 -23.55
C PRO A 12 -9.73 -3.02 -22.20
N LYS A 13 -10.69 -2.09 -22.09
CA LYS A 13 -10.94 -1.39 -20.84
C LYS A 13 -11.35 -2.39 -19.76
N ARG A 14 -10.72 -2.33 -18.58
CA ARG A 14 -10.87 -3.34 -17.52
C ARG A 14 -12.31 -3.63 -17.09
N HIS A 15 -13.17 -2.61 -17.10
CA HIS A 15 -14.58 -2.73 -16.71
C HIS A 15 -15.48 -3.36 -17.81
N THR A 16 -14.95 -3.64 -19.00
CA THR A 16 -15.69 -4.23 -20.12
C THR A 16 -15.36 -5.70 -20.36
N ILE A 17 -14.55 -6.31 -19.50
CA ILE A 17 -14.09 -7.70 -19.60
C ILE A 17 -14.22 -8.40 -18.24
N PRO A 18 -14.19 -9.74 -18.18
CA PRO A 18 -14.20 -10.47 -16.91
C PRO A 18 -13.04 -10.06 -15.99
N ILE A 19 -13.27 -10.05 -14.66
CA ILE A 19 -12.27 -9.61 -13.67
C ILE A 19 -10.95 -10.38 -13.79
N ALA A 20 -11.03 -11.70 -13.98
CA ALA A 20 -9.84 -12.54 -14.14
C ALA A 20 -8.97 -12.12 -15.35
N GLU A 21 -9.62 -11.78 -16.47
CA GLU A 21 -8.93 -11.29 -17.67
C GLU A 21 -8.34 -9.88 -17.43
N GLY A 22 -9.11 -9.00 -16.79
CA GLY A 22 -8.65 -7.67 -16.40
C GLY A 22 -7.42 -7.69 -15.50
N ARG A 23 -7.38 -8.62 -14.52
CA ARG A 23 -6.22 -8.87 -13.67
C ARG A 23 -5.04 -9.39 -14.48
N ALA A 24 -5.23 -10.42 -15.31
CA ALA A 24 -4.16 -10.97 -16.13
C ALA A 24 -3.53 -9.92 -17.08
N ASN A 25 -4.35 -9.02 -17.64
CA ASN A 25 -3.86 -7.91 -18.45
C ASN A 25 -3.10 -6.87 -17.59
N ALA A 26 -3.58 -6.57 -16.39
CA ALA A 26 -2.88 -5.68 -15.46
C ALA A 26 -1.50 -6.23 -15.07
N GLU A 27 -1.39 -7.53 -14.78
CA GLU A 27 -0.12 -8.23 -14.51
C GLU A 27 0.85 -8.09 -15.69
N LYS A 28 0.40 -8.37 -16.92
CA LYS A 28 1.22 -8.23 -18.14
C LYS A 28 1.75 -6.81 -18.34
N VAL A 29 0.90 -5.81 -18.09
CA VAL A 29 1.28 -4.39 -18.21
C VAL A 29 2.30 -3.99 -17.13
N ARG A 30 2.33 -4.67 -15.97
CA ARG A 30 3.27 -4.39 -14.89
C ARG A 30 4.55 -5.21 -14.94
N ALA A 31 4.54 -6.39 -15.56
CA ALA A 31 5.69 -7.30 -15.60
C ALA A 31 7.02 -6.65 -16.06
N PRO A 32 7.07 -5.82 -17.14
CA PRO A 32 8.34 -5.19 -17.54
C PRO A 32 8.92 -4.23 -16.49
N TRP A 33 8.08 -3.72 -15.59
CA TRP A 33 8.44 -2.74 -14.57
C TRP A 33 8.95 -3.39 -13.29
N THR A 34 8.80 -4.70 -13.16
CA THR A 34 9.31 -5.49 -12.02
C THR A 34 10.72 -6.03 -12.27
N GLU A 35 11.20 -5.97 -13.51
CA GLU A 35 12.55 -6.44 -13.89
C GLU A 35 13.64 -5.58 -13.26
N GLY A 36 14.81 -6.18 -12.96
CA GLY A 36 15.96 -5.49 -12.36
C GLY A 36 15.77 -5.16 -10.87
N GLY A 37 16.45 -4.11 -10.39
CA GLY A 37 16.42 -3.69 -8.98
C GLY A 37 17.35 -4.50 -8.05
N PRO A 38 17.30 -4.24 -6.73
CA PRO A 38 18.16 -4.94 -5.76
C PRO A 38 17.96 -6.45 -5.74
N THR A 39 19.06 -7.21 -5.63
CA THR A 39 19.02 -8.67 -5.47
C THR A 39 18.88 -9.02 -3.99
N MET A 40 17.86 -9.81 -3.65
CA MET A 40 17.66 -10.28 -2.28
C MET A 40 18.55 -11.47 -1.98
N ALA A 41 19.12 -11.51 -0.77
CA ALA A 41 19.85 -12.66 -0.26
C ALA A 41 18.96 -13.89 -0.15
N ARG A 42 17.68 -13.70 0.21
CA ARG A 42 16.68 -14.77 0.26
C ARG A 42 15.28 -14.20 0.05
N THR A 43 14.44 -14.95 -0.66
CA THR A 43 12.99 -14.71 -0.71
C THR A 43 12.28 -16.00 -0.31
N VAL A 44 11.30 -15.91 0.58
CA VAL A 44 10.47 -17.06 0.98
C VAL A 44 9.00 -16.71 0.87
N GLU A 45 8.17 -17.71 0.62
CA GLU A 45 6.72 -17.58 0.69
C GLU A 45 6.18 -18.50 1.79
N GLN A 46 5.16 -18.03 2.50
CA GLN A 46 4.52 -18.77 3.59
C GLN A 46 3.01 -18.52 3.58
N GLN A 47 2.25 -19.54 4.00
CA GLN A 47 0.82 -19.40 4.26
C GLN A 47 0.59 -19.00 5.71
N VAL A 48 -0.19 -17.94 5.93
CA VAL A 48 -0.54 -17.41 7.24
C VAL A 48 -2.04 -17.59 7.46
N PRO A 49 -2.47 -18.23 8.58
CA PRO A 49 -3.88 -18.39 8.86
C PRO A 49 -4.52 -17.05 9.22
N THR A 50 -5.69 -16.79 8.64
CA THR A 50 -6.59 -15.67 8.98
C THR A 50 -7.97 -16.22 9.31
N ARG A 51 -8.86 -15.38 9.82
CA ARG A 51 -10.27 -15.76 10.05
C ARG A 51 -11.04 -16.11 8.77
N HIS A 52 -10.51 -15.73 7.60
CA HIS A 52 -11.12 -15.96 6.28
C HIS A 52 -10.43 -17.07 5.47
N GLY A 53 -9.49 -17.80 6.09
CA GLY A 53 -8.65 -18.81 5.45
C GLY A 53 -7.18 -18.39 5.43
N ASN A 54 -6.35 -19.17 4.76
CA ASN A 54 -4.92 -18.84 4.67
C ASN A 54 -4.68 -17.80 3.59
N VAL A 55 -3.87 -16.79 3.90
CA VAL A 55 -3.31 -15.85 2.91
C VAL A 55 -1.83 -16.10 2.75
N ARG A 56 -1.33 -15.90 1.54
CA ARG A 56 0.10 -16.00 1.26
C ARG A 56 0.80 -14.71 1.70
N ILE A 57 1.98 -14.85 2.30
CA ILE A 57 2.94 -13.78 2.45
C ILE A 57 4.21 -14.09 1.65
N ARG A 58 4.91 -13.06 1.17
CA ARG A 58 6.26 -13.16 0.60
C ARG A 58 7.20 -12.31 1.42
N VAL A 59 8.31 -12.89 1.87
CA VAL A 59 9.32 -12.18 2.67
C VAL A 59 10.61 -12.06 1.87
N HIS A 60 11.04 -10.83 1.63
CA HIS A 60 12.31 -10.48 1.02
C HIS A 60 13.34 -10.12 2.08
N TYR A 61 14.48 -10.81 2.07
CA TYR A 61 15.63 -10.54 2.93
C TYR A 61 16.76 -9.96 2.08
N PRO A 62 17.17 -8.71 2.30
CA PRO A 62 18.27 -8.10 1.53
C PRO A 62 19.65 -8.67 1.90
N GLN A 63 19.81 -9.33 3.06
CA GLN A 63 21.11 -9.79 3.58
C GLN A 63 20.99 -11.15 4.29
N HIS A 64 22.07 -11.95 4.30
CA HIS A 64 22.15 -13.24 5.01
C HIS A 64 22.48 -13.07 6.51
N ARG A 65 21.68 -12.26 7.22
CA ARG A 65 21.80 -12.09 8.67
C ARG A 65 20.44 -11.73 9.26
N ARG A 66 20.32 -11.87 10.59
CA ARG A 66 19.15 -11.35 11.32
C ARG A 66 19.02 -9.85 11.07
N LEU A 67 17.81 -9.42 10.72
CA LEU A 67 17.54 -8.03 10.36
C LEU A 67 16.93 -7.30 11.56
N GLN A 68 17.22 -6.01 11.66
CA GLN A 68 16.81 -5.20 12.81
C GLN A 68 15.31 -4.88 12.80
N GLY A 69 14.62 -5.03 11.68
CA GLY A 69 13.19 -4.77 11.55
C GLY A 69 12.63 -5.29 10.23
N ALA A 70 11.34 -5.04 10.00
CA ALA A 70 10.69 -5.35 8.74
C ALA A 70 9.60 -4.35 8.40
N LEU A 71 9.38 -4.15 7.10
CA LEU A 71 8.22 -3.43 6.57
C LEU A 71 7.19 -4.45 6.06
N VAL A 72 6.02 -4.46 6.67
CA VAL A 72 4.84 -5.15 6.13
C VAL A 72 4.26 -4.27 5.03
N TYR A 73 4.37 -4.72 3.78
CA TYR A 73 3.94 -3.97 2.60
C TYR A 73 2.64 -4.56 2.03
N ILE A 74 1.64 -3.71 1.86
CA ILE A 74 0.34 -4.06 1.30
C ILE A 74 0.25 -3.37 -0.05
N HIS A 75 0.07 -4.16 -1.11
CA HIS A 75 0.06 -3.63 -2.47
C HIS A 75 -1.21 -2.82 -2.77
N GLY A 76 -1.10 -1.87 -3.71
CA GLY A 76 -2.24 -1.12 -4.25
C GLY A 76 -3.09 -1.92 -5.24
N GLY A 77 -3.83 -1.20 -6.10
CA GLY A 77 -4.69 -1.82 -7.13
C GLY A 77 -6.18 -1.76 -6.84
N GLY A 78 -6.62 -0.80 -6.02
CA GLY A 78 -8.04 -0.54 -5.76
C GLY A 78 -8.76 -1.74 -5.14
N PHE A 79 -8.08 -2.52 -4.31
CA PHE A 79 -8.58 -3.76 -3.68
C PHE A 79 -8.91 -4.91 -4.65
N VAL A 80 -8.77 -4.69 -5.96
CA VAL A 80 -9.27 -5.58 -7.03
C VAL A 80 -8.13 -6.12 -7.88
N LEU A 81 -7.13 -5.31 -8.19
CA LEU A 81 -6.04 -5.64 -9.11
C LEU A 81 -4.74 -5.97 -8.37
N PHE A 82 -3.75 -6.38 -9.15
CA PHE A 82 -2.36 -6.54 -8.75
C PHE A 82 -2.11 -7.65 -7.74
N SER A 83 -0.85 -7.89 -7.44
CA SER A 83 -0.39 -8.99 -6.61
C SER A 83 0.98 -8.66 -6.03
N LEU A 84 1.52 -9.61 -5.27
CA LEU A 84 2.92 -9.59 -4.86
C LEU A 84 3.90 -9.55 -6.05
N ASP A 85 3.52 -10.10 -7.21
CA ASP A 85 4.39 -10.12 -8.38
C ASP A 85 4.50 -8.75 -9.04
N THR A 86 3.41 -7.99 -9.15
CA THR A 86 3.48 -6.63 -9.69
C THR A 86 4.22 -5.65 -8.78
N HIS A 87 4.29 -5.94 -7.47
CA HIS A 87 4.98 -5.11 -6.48
C HIS A 87 6.34 -5.68 -6.06
N ASP A 88 6.80 -6.77 -6.66
CA ASP A 88 8.05 -7.45 -6.29
C ASP A 88 9.24 -6.47 -6.28
N ARG A 89 9.40 -5.69 -7.35
CA ARG A 89 10.48 -4.70 -7.42
C ARG A 89 10.33 -3.59 -6.40
N VAL A 90 9.12 -3.07 -6.18
CA VAL A 90 8.85 -2.04 -5.17
C VAL A 90 9.25 -2.54 -3.78
N MET A 91 8.86 -3.76 -3.43
CA MET A 91 9.24 -4.38 -2.16
C MET A 91 10.76 -4.60 -2.05
N ARG A 92 11.43 -5.04 -3.13
CA ARG A 92 12.89 -5.21 -3.15
C ARG A 92 13.66 -3.89 -3.08
N GLU A 93 13.13 -2.80 -3.63
CA GLU A 93 13.73 -1.46 -3.51
C GLU A 93 13.68 -0.96 -2.06
N TYR A 94 12.54 -1.13 -1.35
CA TYR A 94 12.47 -0.84 0.09
C TYR A 94 13.43 -1.73 0.88
N ALA A 95 13.42 -3.05 0.64
CA ALA A 95 14.28 -4.00 1.35
C ALA A 95 15.77 -3.65 1.15
N GLY A 96 16.20 -3.42 -0.08
CA GLY A 96 17.58 -3.12 -0.43
C GLY A 96 18.08 -1.80 0.15
N ARG A 97 17.29 -0.73 0.06
CA ARG A 97 17.70 0.62 0.51
C ARG A 97 17.61 0.80 2.02
N ALA A 98 16.57 0.25 2.65
CA ALA A 98 16.42 0.31 4.10
C ALA A 98 17.17 -0.81 4.83
N GLY A 99 17.66 -1.84 4.14
CA GLY A 99 18.41 -2.93 4.78
C GLY A 99 17.59 -3.72 5.81
N ILE A 100 16.27 -3.73 5.66
CA ILE A 100 15.30 -4.45 6.51
C ILE A 100 14.55 -5.49 5.67
N ALA A 101 13.87 -6.44 6.33
CA ALA A 101 12.99 -7.35 5.59
C ALA A 101 11.79 -6.59 5.04
N VAL A 102 11.24 -7.05 3.92
CA VAL A 102 9.93 -6.60 3.45
C VAL A 102 9.01 -7.80 3.30
N ILE A 103 7.86 -7.74 3.97
CA ILE A 103 6.84 -8.78 4.01
C ILE A 103 5.63 -8.30 3.21
N GLY A 104 5.42 -8.83 2.02
CA GLY A 104 4.22 -8.59 1.22
C GLY A 104 3.04 -9.44 1.70
N ILE A 105 1.85 -8.86 1.79
CA ILE A 105 0.59 -9.59 2.05
C ILE A 105 -0.19 -9.76 0.74
N ASP A 106 -0.46 -11.01 0.36
CA ASP A 106 -1.32 -11.37 -0.79
C ASP A 106 -2.78 -11.49 -0.33
N TYR A 107 -3.36 -10.36 0.08
CA TYR A 107 -4.74 -10.32 0.57
C TYR A 107 -5.73 -10.73 -0.53
N THR A 108 -6.84 -11.34 -0.15
CA THR A 108 -7.87 -11.77 -1.09
C THR A 108 -8.51 -10.54 -1.73
N ARG A 109 -8.62 -10.51 -3.06
CA ARG A 109 -9.06 -9.31 -3.80
C ARG A 109 -10.57 -9.35 -4.09
N ALA A 110 -11.17 -8.18 -4.22
CA ALA A 110 -12.54 -8.04 -4.69
C ALA A 110 -12.67 -8.33 -6.20
N PRO A 111 -13.80 -8.87 -6.67
CA PRO A 111 -15.06 -9.05 -5.93
C PRO A 111 -15.18 -10.38 -5.17
N GLU A 112 -14.20 -11.28 -5.26
CA GLU A 112 -14.25 -12.57 -4.53
C GLU A 112 -14.24 -12.36 -3.02
N ALA A 113 -13.47 -11.39 -2.54
CA ALA A 113 -13.50 -10.88 -1.17
C ALA A 113 -13.88 -9.40 -1.15
N GLN A 114 -15.06 -9.09 -0.63
CA GLN A 114 -15.53 -7.72 -0.44
C GLN A 114 -15.14 -7.20 0.96
N PHE A 115 -15.29 -5.90 1.18
CA PHE A 115 -15.18 -5.32 2.51
C PHE A 115 -16.06 -6.08 3.54
N PRO A 116 -15.56 -6.42 4.74
CA PRO A 116 -14.26 -6.05 5.32
C PRO A 116 -13.14 -7.10 5.16
N GLN A 117 -13.33 -8.17 4.39
CA GLN A 117 -12.42 -9.33 4.41
C GLN A 117 -10.95 -8.94 4.18
N PRO A 118 -10.58 -8.10 3.18
CA PRO A 118 -9.18 -7.75 2.98
C PRO A 118 -8.55 -6.96 4.14
N HIS A 119 -9.33 -6.13 4.84
CA HIS A 119 -8.86 -5.46 6.06
C HIS A 119 -8.64 -6.48 7.19
N ASP A 120 -9.59 -7.39 7.37
CA ASP A 120 -9.50 -8.41 8.43
C ASP A 120 -8.28 -9.33 8.22
N GLU A 121 -8.00 -9.71 6.97
CA GLU A 121 -6.81 -10.52 6.62
C GLU A 121 -5.51 -9.77 6.94
N CYS A 122 -5.42 -8.48 6.61
CA CYS A 122 -4.24 -7.66 6.95
C CYS A 122 -4.05 -7.57 8.47
N VAL A 123 -5.13 -7.37 9.23
CA VAL A 123 -5.09 -7.34 10.70
C VAL A 123 -4.65 -8.69 11.27
N ASP A 124 -5.19 -9.80 10.77
CA ASP A 124 -4.84 -11.14 11.24
C ASP A 124 -3.38 -11.49 10.92
N VAL A 125 -2.84 -11.06 9.77
CA VAL A 125 -1.42 -11.20 9.46
C VAL A 125 -0.55 -10.36 10.40
N MET A 126 -0.94 -9.12 10.71
CA MET A 126 -0.19 -8.30 11.69
C MET A 126 -0.15 -8.96 13.07
N ARG A 127 -1.26 -9.50 13.54
CA ARG A 127 -1.32 -10.27 14.80
C ARG A 127 -0.46 -11.52 14.75
N TRP A 128 -0.50 -12.24 13.63
CA TRP A 128 0.33 -13.42 13.43
C TRP A 128 1.82 -13.06 13.45
N LEU A 129 2.23 -11.97 12.79
CA LEU A 129 3.61 -11.50 12.79
C LEU A 129 4.07 -11.10 14.19
N ALA A 130 3.25 -10.40 14.96
CA ALA A 130 3.57 -10.05 16.35
C ALA A 130 3.88 -11.30 17.21
N ALA A 131 3.17 -12.41 16.96
CA ALA A 131 3.39 -13.68 17.65
C ALA A 131 4.51 -14.56 17.06
N ASN A 132 4.86 -14.40 15.77
CA ASN A 132 5.72 -15.34 15.04
C ASN A 132 6.97 -14.70 14.41
N ALA A 133 7.23 -13.40 14.60
CA ALA A 133 8.35 -12.69 13.97
C ALA A 133 9.73 -13.35 14.21
N GLY A 134 9.92 -13.98 15.37
CA GLY A 134 11.14 -14.73 15.68
C GLY A 134 11.43 -15.88 14.71
N SER A 135 10.39 -16.54 14.18
CA SER A 135 10.53 -17.59 13.15
C SER A 135 10.96 -17.05 11.78
N LEU A 136 10.85 -15.73 11.59
CA LEU A 136 11.22 -15.02 10.37
C LEU A 136 12.54 -14.25 10.52
N ASP A 137 13.29 -14.42 11.61
CA ASP A 137 14.49 -13.64 11.92
C ASP A 137 14.26 -12.12 11.95
N ILE A 138 13.06 -11.70 12.37
CA ILE A 138 12.61 -10.30 12.46
C ILE A 138 12.33 -9.95 13.93
N ASP A 139 12.64 -8.73 14.32
CA ASP A 139 12.24 -8.18 15.62
C ASP A 139 10.79 -7.64 15.56
N PRO A 140 9.83 -8.22 16.32
CA PRO A 140 8.45 -7.77 16.31
C PRO A 140 8.27 -6.33 16.83
N ALA A 141 9.22 -5.79 17.61
CA ALA A 141 9.18 -4.41 18.08
C ALA A 141 9.60 -3.40 17.01
N GLN A 142 10.15 -3.86 15.89
CA GLN A 142 10.71 -3.05 14.80
C GLN A 142 9.94 -3.31 13.49
N LEU A 143 8.62 -3.51 13.60
CA LEU A 143 7.73 -3.68 12.47
C LEU A 143 7.19 -2.34 12.00
N PHE A 144 7.35 -2.03 10.73
CA PHE A 144 6.62 -0.97 10.04
C PHE A 144 5.47 -1.61 9.27
N ILE A 145 4.40 -0.85 9.03
CA ILE A 145 3.35 -1.22 8.08
C ILE A 145 3.28 -0.16 7.00
N GLY A 146 2.93 -0.54 5.78
CA GLY A 146 2.76 0.43 4.73
C GLY A 146 2.25 -0.18 3.45
N GLY A 147 2.05 0.69 2.47
CA GLY A 147 1.54 0.29 1.19
C GLY A 147 1.35 1.48 0.28
N ASP A 148 0.75 1.22 -0.87
CA ASP A 148 0.46 2.24 -1.86
C ASP A 148 -1.02 2.24 -2.24
N SER A 149 -1.60 3.42 -2.48
CA SER A 149 -3.00 3.53 -2.92
C SER A 149 -3.98 2.82 -1.95
N ALA A 150 -4.67 1.78 -2.40
CA ALA A 150 -5.51 0.91 -1.57
C ALA A 150 -4.74 0.18 -0.46
N GLY A 151 -3.46 -0.16 -0.66
CA GLY A 151 -2.62 -0.77 0.36
C GLY A 151 -2.28 0.19 1.50
N ALA A 152 -2.14 1.48 1.22
CA ALA A 152 -2.01 2.50 2.26
C ALA A 152 -3.32 2.64 3.07
N ASN A 153 -4.48 2.51 2.43
CA ASN A 153 -5.77 2.44 3.12
C ASN A 153 -5.84 1.24 4.09
N LEU A 154 -5.53 0.04 3.59
CA LEU A 154 -5.49 -1.19 4.38
C LEU A 154 -4.53 -1.07 5.57
N SER A 155 -3.39 -0.40 5.38
CA SER A 155 -2.38 -0.15 6.41
C SER A 155 -2.92 0.71 7.56
N VAL A 156 -3.60 1.83 7.24
CA VAL A 156 -4.24 2.69 8.23
C VAL A 156 -5.39 1.94 8.92
N GLY A 157 -6.23 1.24 8.14
CA GLY A 157 -7.32 0.42 8.66
C GLY A 157 -6.85 -0.64 9.66
N ALA A 158 -5.72 -1.31 9.39
CA ALA A 158 -5.13 -2.27 10.32
C ALA A 158 -4.68 -1.59 11.62
N CYS A 159 -4.00 -0.45 11.55
CA CYS A 159 -3.57 0.29 12.75
C CYS A 159 -4.76 0.79 13.58
N LEU A 160 -5.85 1.22 12.94
CA LEU A 160 -7.08 1.61 13.64
C LEU A 160 -7.63 0.44 14.47
N VAL A 161 -7.74 -0.74 13.86
CA VAL A 161 -8.28 -1.95 14.54
C VAL A 161 -7.37 -2.39 15.69
N LEU A 162 -6.05 -2.46 15.46
CA LEU A 162 -5.08 -2.86 16.48
C LEU A 162 -5.10 -1.89 17.67
N ARG A 163 -5.11 -0.58 17.41
CA ARG A 163 -5.17 0.45 18.45
C ARG A 163 -6.46 0.34 19.26
N ASP A 164 -7.61 0.22 18.59
CA ASP A 164 -8.91 0.18 19.27
C ASP A 164 -9.08 -1.11 20.10
N ALA A 165 -8.36 -2.18 19.75
CA ALA A 165 -8.27 -3.41 20.54
C ALA A 165 -7.23 -3.34 21.69
N GLY A 166 -6.46 -2.25 21.81
CA GLY A 166 -5.37 -2.13 22.79
C GLY A 166 -4.18 -3.06 22.51
N GLU A 167 -4.01 -3.46 21.25
CA GLU A 167 -2.94 -4.37 20.82
C GLU A 167 -1.66 -3.61 20.43
N ALA A 168 -0.56 -4.35 20.28
CA ALA A 168 0.72 -3.78 19.86
C ALA A 168 0.60 -3.19 18.45
N LEU A 169 1.07 -1.95 18.29
CA LEU A 169 1.09 -1.23 17.03
C LEU A 169 2.46 -1.35 16.34
N PRO A 170 2.51 -1.26 15.00
CA PRO A 170 3.77 -1.12 14.30
C PRO A 170 4.47 0.19 14.70
N LEU A 171 5.79 0.21 14.58
CA LEU A 171 6.66 1.33 14.88
C LEU A 171 6.34 2.57 14.02
N GLY A 172 5.89 2.38 12.78
CA GLY A 172 5.47 3.47 11.90
C GLY A 172 4.65 3.01 10.69
N MET A 173 3.96 3.96 10.06
CA MET A 173 3.15 3.78 8.86
C MET A 173 3.81 4.44 7.63
N LEU A 174 4.12 3.67 6.58
CA LEU A 174 4.59 4.17 5.29
C LEU A 174 3.44 4.22 4.27
N LEU A 175 3.03 5.42 3.90
CA LEU A 175 1.74 5.70 3.28
C LEU A 175 1.92 6.38 1.91
N ASN A 176 1.98 5.59 0.85
CA ASN A 176 2.22 6.11 -0.50
C ASN A 176 0.91 6.43 -1.22
N TYR A 177 0.66 7.71 -1.52
CA TYR A 177 -0.48 8.22 -2.31
C TYR A 177 -1.80 7.47 -2.06
N GLY A 178 -2.15 7.35 -0.77
CA GLY A 178 -3.22 6.47 -0.32
C GLY A 178 -4.62 7.01 -0.60
N ALA A 179 -5.58 6.08 -0.70
CA ALA A 179 -7.00 6.40 -0.72
C ALA A 179 -7.51 6.42 0.73
N TYR A 180 -7.97 7.55 1.25
CA TYR A 180 -8.39 7.66 2.66
C TYR A 180 -9.83 8.13 2.84
N SER A 181 -10.47 8.51 1.73
CA SER A 181 -11.85 8.93 1.66
C SER A 181 -12.62 8.05 0.69
N THR A 182 -13.93 7.96 0.93
CA THR A 182 -14.89 7.49 -0.07
C THR A 182 -15.59 8.66 -0.77
N GLU A 183 -15.24 9.91 -0.43
CA GLU A 183 -15.68 11.11 -1.14
C GLU A 183 -14.93 11.22 -2.46
N LEU A 184 -15.69 11.18 -3.55
CA LEU A 184 -15.17 11.20 -4.92
C LEU A 184 -15.20 12.60 -5.54
N TYR A 185 -15.74 13.59 -4.84
CA TYR A 185 -15.85 14.96 -5.30
C TYR A 185 -14.88 15.87 -4.55
N ARG A 186 -13.65 15.94 -5.07
CA ARG A 186 -12.59 16.86 -4.61
C ARG A 186 -11.93 17.57 -5.78
N GLU A 187 -11.21 18.65 -5.51
CA GLU A 187 -10.56 19.46 -6.53
C GLU A 187 -9.52 18.65 -7.33
N SER A 188 -8.70 17.84 -6.65
CA SER A 188 -7.76 16.92 -7.28
C SER A 188 -8.45 15.89 -8.20
N VAL A 189 -9.63 15.37 -7.81
CA VAL A 189 -10.42 14.47 -8.67
C VAL A 189 -10.92 15.21 -9.92
N VAL A 190 -11.38 16.45 -9.77
CA VAL A 190 -11.80 17.28 -10.93
C VAL A 190 -10.62 17.55 -11.87
N ARG A 191 -9.44 17.86 -11.32
CA ARG A 191 -8.25 18.21 -12.10
C ARG A 191 -7.60 17.01 -12.79
N TYR A 192 -7.56 15.85 -12.14
CA TYR A 192 -6.75 14.72 -12.58
C TYR A 192 -7.54 13.43 -12.85
N GLY A 193 -8.84 13.39 -12.51
CA GLY A 193 -9.68 12.20 -12.57
C GLY A 193 -10.25 11.89 -13.96
N ALA A 194 -9.95 12.67 -14.99
CA ALA A 194 -10.41 12.42 -16.37
C ALA A 194 -9.70 11.25 -17.07
N GLY A 195 -8.56 10.80 -16.52
CA GLY A 195 -7.90 9.54 -16.88
C GLY A 195 -6.53 9.65 -17.56
N GLU A 196 -6.00 10.86 -17.72
CA GLU A 196 -4.67 11.12 -18.29
C GLU A 196 -3.53 10.78 -17.31
N TYR A 197 -3.84 10.71 -16.02
CA TYR A 197 -2.86 10.58 -14.92
C TYR A 197 -2.86 9.20 -14.26
N GLY A 198 -3.22 8.15 -15.03
CA GLY A 198 -3.16 6.75 -14.61
C GLY A 198 -4.40 6.28 -13.85
N LEU A 199 -4.77 6.96 -12.77
CA LEU A 199 -6.04 6.74 -12.05
C LEU A 199 -7.12 7.71 -12.59
N SER A 200 -8.36 7.25 -12.65
CA SER A 200 -9.51 8.07 -13.05
C SER A 200 -10.68 7.91 -12.08
N LEU A 201 -11.59 8.89 -12.07
CA LEU A 201 -12.83 8.80 -11.28
C LEU A 201 -13.65 7.57 -11.68
N HIS A 202 -13.72 7.26 -12.98
CA HIS A 202 -14.36 6.04 -13.48
C HIS A 202 -13.77 4.78 -12.84
N MET A 203 -12.44 4.68 -12.77
CA MET A 203 -11.78 3.54 -12.12
C MET A 203 -12.07 3.49 -10.63
N MET A 204 -12.06 4.62 -9.92
CA MET A 204 -12.39 4.68 -8.49
C MET A 204 -13.81 4.19 -8.22
N VAL A 205 -14.80 4.66 -8.99
CA VAL A 205 -16.20 4.19 -8.90
C VAL A 205 -16.29 2.68 -9.16
N TRP A 206 -15.58 2.20 -10.20
CA TRP A 206 -15.55 0.78 -10.52
C TRP A 206 -14.94 -0.07 -9.40
N PHE A 207 -13.83 0.37 -8.79
CA PHE A 207 -13.22 -0.31 -7.64
C PHE A 207 -14.18 -0.37 -6.45
N TYR A 208 -14.79 0.75 -6.06
CA TYR A 208 -15.74 0.76 -4.95
C TYR A 208 -16.97 -0.11 -5.22
N GLY A 209 -17.48 -0.12 -6.46
CA GLY A 209 -18.61 -0.96 -6.84
C GLY A 209 -18.33 -2.46 -6.75
N LEU A 210 -17.08 -2.89 -6.89
CA LEU A 210 -16.66 -4.29 -6.69
C LEU A 210 -16.34 -4.59 -5.22
N TYR A 211 -15.68 -3.64 -4.55
CA TYR A 211 -15.14 -3.84 -3.22
C TYR A 211 -16.18 -3.75 -2.10
N LEU A 212 -17.13 -2.83 -2.21
CA LEU A 212 -18.11 -2.58 -1.15
C LEU A 212 -19.24 -3.58 -1.20
N ARG A 213 -19.63 -4.11 -0.03
CA ARG A 213 -20.71 -5.09 0.10
C ARG A 213 -22.05 -4.41 0.35
N ARG A 214 -22.05 -3.34 1.15
CA ARG A 214 -23.27 -2.61 1.56
C ARG A 214 -23.04 -1.10 1.59
N PRO A 215 -24.10 -0.28 1.48
CA PRO A 215 -23.99 1.18 1.52
C PRO A 215 -23.35 1.75 2.79
N GLU A 216 -23.48 1.06 3.93
CA GLU A 216 -22.93 1.53 5.21
C GLU A 216 -21.40 1.44 5.24
N ASP A 217 -20.82 0.53 4.45
CA ASP A 217 -19.38 0.31 4.39
C ASP A 217 -18.65 1.57 3.86
N PHE A 218 -19.33 2.46 3.12
CA PHE A 218 -18.81 3.77 2.71
C PHE A 218 -18.38 4.67 3.87
N ARG A 219 -18.94 4.46 5.07
CA ARG A 219 -18.68 5.27 6.27
C ARG A 219 -17.83 4.54 7.30
N ASP A 220 -17.44 3.30 7.04
CA ASP A 220 -16.61 2.55 7.98
C ASP A 220 -15.23 3.23 8.11
N PRO A 221 -14.77 3.57 9.32
CA PRO A 221 -13.49 4.26 9.53
C PRO A 221 -12.27 3.54 8.96
N ARG A 222 -12.35 2.22 8.77
CA ARG A 222 -11.25 1.43 8.16
C ARG A 222 -11.06 1.76 6.69
N LEU A 223 -12.14 2.15 5.99
CA LEU A 223 -12.10 2.56 4.59
C LEU A 223 -12.08 4.09 4.46
N ALA A 224 -12.99 4.79 5.15
CA ALA A 224 -13.08 6.24 5.19
C ALA A 224 -12.21 6.82 6.31
N SER A 225 -10.91 6.51 6.32
CA SER A 225 -10.01 6.85 7.42
C SER A 225 -9.84 8.34 7.67
N LEU A 226 -10.15 9.22 6.69
CA LEU A 226 -10.22 10.66 6.95
C LEU A 226 -11.29 11.04 7.98
N THR A 227 -12.32 10.23 8.21
CA THR A 227 -13.34 10.51 9.25
C THR A 227 -13.09 9.72 10.54
N ALA A 228 -12.01 8.94 10.62
CA ALA A 228 -11.67 8.17 11.80
C ALA A 228 -11.08 9.03 12.93
N ARG A 229 -11.10 8.47 14.14
CA ARG A 229 -10.25 8.89 15.26
C ARG A 229 -8.82 8.46 14.97
N LEU A 230 -7.86 9.37 14.97
CA LEU A 230 -6.48 9.11 14.54
C LEU A 230 -5.45 9.21 15.68
N GLU A 231 -5.87 9.64 16.86
CA GLU A 231 -5.05 9.74 18.06
C GLU A 231 -4.49 8.36 18.43
N GLY A 232 -3.23 8.33 18.86
CA GLY A 232 -2.55 7.11 19.25
C GLY A 232 -2.17 6.18 18.09
N LEU A 233 -2.33 6.60 16.83
CA LEU A 233 -1.75 5.89 15.70
C LEU A 233 -0.22 6.07 15.64
N PRO A 234 0.51 5.15 14.97
CA PRO A 234 1.96 5.25 14.84
C PRO A 234 2.40 6.49 14.05
N PRO A 235 3.65 6.95 14.21
CA PRO A 235 4.26 7.93 13.31
C PRO A 235 4.08 7.54 11.84
N ALA A 236 3.85 8.52 10.96
CA ALA A 236 3.55 8.29 9.56
C ALA A 236 4.55 9.00 8.62
N CYS A 237 4.94 8.32 7.55
CA CYS A 237 5.59 8.92 6.40
C CYS A 237 4.67 8.84 5.18
N LEU A 238 4.31 9.99 4.60
CA LEU A 238 3.45 10.07 3.43
C LEU A 238 4.24 10.48 2.18
N ALA A 239 4.16 9.68 1.13
CA ALA A 239 4.60 10.08 -0.21
C ALA A 239 3.40 10.62 -0.98
N ILE A 240 3.38 11.93 -1.22
CA ILE A 240 2.26 12.63 -1.87
C ILE A 240 2.60 12.83 -3.35
N THR A 241 1.70 12.38 -4.21
CA THR A 241 1.78 12.57 -5.67
C THR A 241 1.09 13.87 -6.05
N GLU A 242 1.68 14.69 -6.94
CA GLU A 242 1.09 15.98 -7.33
C GLU A 242 -0.10 15.83 -8.30
N CYS A 243 0.07 15.13 -9.42
CA CYS A 243 -0.96 14.99 -10.45
C CYS A 243 -1.75 13.69 -10.24
N ASP A 244 -2.54 13.65 -9.17
CA ASP A 244 -3.24 12.45 -8.70
C ASP A 244 -4.66 12.79 -8.21
N PRO A 245 -5.70 12.05 -8.64
CA PRO A 245 -7.04 12.18 -8.04
C PRO A 245 -7.07 12.00 -6.51
N LEU A 246 -6.09 11.31 -5.92
CA LEU A 246 -5.94 11.10 -4.48
C LEU A 246 -4.99 12.10 -3.80
N HIS A 247 -4.57 13.15 -4.51
CA HIS A 247 -3.69 14.18 -3.96
C HIS A 247 -4.30 14.82 -2.70
N ASP A 248 -5.54 15.30 -2.78
CA ASP A 248 -6.20 15.97 -1.65
C ASP A 248 -6.40 15.01 -0.48
N ASP A 249 -6.70 13.73 -0.75
CA ASP A 249 -6.82 12.71 0.28
C ASP A 249 -5.52 12.57 1.09
N SER A 250 -4.37 12.54 0.40
CA SER A 250 -3.07 12.41 1.05
C SER A 250 -2.69 13.67 1.85
N VAL A 251 -2.95 14.86 1.31
CA VAL A 251 -2.73 16.14 2.01
C VAL A 251 -3.62 16.24 3.26
N LEU A 252 -4.90 15.90 3.14
CA LEU A 252 -5.85 15.92 4.25
C LEU A 252 -5.49 14.89 5.33
N MET A 253 -5.06 13.68 4.95
CA MET A 253 -4.61 12.68 5.90
C MET A 253 -3.39 13.16 6.70
N ALA A 254 -2.40 13.76 6.02
CA ALA A 254 -1.23 14.34 6.69
C ALA A 254 -1.61 15.43 7.70
N ALA A 255 -2.56 16.31 7.35
CA ALA A 255 -3.08 17.34 8.25
C ALA A 255 -3.82 16.73 9.45
N ARG A 256 -4.73 15.78 9.21
CA ARG A 256 -5.53 15.14 10.26
C ARG A 256 -4.70 14.32 11.24
N LEU A 257 -3.65 13.64 10.77
CA LEU A 257 -2.69 12.95 11.63
C LEU A 257 -1.97 13.94 12.55
N ARG A 258 -1.50 15.08 12.02
CA ARG A 258 -0.86 16.13 12.84
C ARG A 258 -1.81 16.72 13.87
N GLU A 259 -3.05 17.01 13.49
CA GLU A 259 -4.09 17.52 14.40
C GLU A 259 -4.37 16.53 15.54
N ALA A 260 -4.32 15.22 15.25
CA ALA A 260 -4.46 14.15 16.24
C ALA A 260 -3.18 13.89 17.06
N GLY A 261 -2.13 14.71 16.91
CA GLY A 261 -0.87 14.59 17.65
C GLY A 261 0.07 13.47 17.15
N VAL A 262 -0.19 12.89 15.98
CA VAL A 262 0.70 11.89 15.37
C VAL A 262 1.89 12.58 14.71
N ALA A 263 3.09 12.03 14.88
CA ALA A 263 4.28 12.51 14.19
C ALA A 263 4.19 12.21 12.68
N VAL A 264 4.28 13.25 11.85
CA VAL A 264 4.11 13.14 10.38
C VAL A 264 5.33 13.67 9.65
N THR A 265 5.84 12.88 8.72
CA THR A 265 6.76 13.31 7.65
C THR A 265 6.02 13.15 6.33
N ASP A 266 5.74 14.22 5.59
CA ASP A 266 5.21 14.10 4.23
C ASP A 266 6.12 14.79 3.22
N VAL A 267 6.17 14.20 2.03
CA VAL A 267 6.94 14.71 0.91
C VAL A 267 6.04 14.72 -0.31
N LEU A 268 5.81 15.92 -0.84
CA LEU A 268 5.22 16.09 -2.17
C LEU A 268 6.29 15.82 -3.22
N TYR A 269 5.98 14.97 -4.20
CA TYR A 269 6.84 14.70 -5.36
C TYR A 269 6.25 15.40 -6.59
N PRO A 270 6.76 16.58 -6.99
CA PRO A 270 6.19 17.34 -8.09
C PRO A 270 6.28 16.60 -9.43
N GLY A 271 5.27 16.78 -10.28
CA GLY A 271 5.15 16.19 -11.62
C GLY A 271 4.90 14.68 -11.65
N THR A 272 4.73 14.05 -10.48
CA THR A 272 4.42 12.62 -10.39
C THR A 272 2.92 12.36 -10.59
N ILE A 273 2.58 11.12 -10.98
CA ILE A 273 1.20 10.66 -11.18
C ILE A 273 0.94 9.40 -10.35
N HIS A 274 -0.32 9.00 -10.20
CA HIS A 274 -0.69 7.85 -9.38
C HIS A 274 0.09 6.58 -9.76
N GLY A 275 0.69 5.90 -8.78
CA GLY A 275 1.51 4.70 -8.99
C GLY A 275 2.96 4.97 -9.45
N PHE A 276 3.50 6.18 -9.27
CA PHE A 276 4.84 6.52 -9.79
C PHE A 276 5.98 5.65 -9.25
N LEU A 277 5.84 5.04 -8.06
CA LEU A 277 6.87 4.18 -7.48
C LEU A 277 7.14 2.94 -8.35
N GLU A 278 6.13 2.46 -9.07
CA GLU A 278 6.27 1.33 -10.00
C GLU A 278 7.20 1.65 -11.17
N ALA A 279 7.43 2.94 -11.48
CA ALA A 279 8.32 3.39 -12.55
C ALA A 279 9.79 3.54 -12.11
N VAL A 280 10.20 2.95 -10.98
CA VAL A 280 11.57 3.01 -10.44
C VAL A 280 12.66 2.58 -11.41
N SER A 281 12.32 1.77 -12.42
CA SER A 281 13.24 1.36 -13.48
C SER A 281 13.68 2.51 -14.41
N ILE A 282 12.89 3.60 -14.50
CA ILE A 282 13.08 4.67 -15.49
C ILE A 282 12.89 6.08 -14.94
N ALA A 283 12.57 6.24 -13.65
CA ALA A 283 12.23 7.53 -13.07
C ALA A 283 12.98 7.78 -11.75
N ASP A 284 13.96 8.69 -11.78
CA ASP A 284 14.78 9.04 -10.61
C ASP A 284 13.96 9.50 -9.40
N VAL A 285 12.81 10.13 -9.65
CA VAL A 285 11.89 10.58 -8.58
C VAL A 285 11.36 9.42 -7.73
N ALA A 286 11.14 8.24 -8.33
CA ALA A 286 10.77 7.04 -7.58
C ALA A 286 11.95 6.59 -6.69
N GLY A 287 13.17 6.57 -7.23
CA GLY A 287 14.38 6.28 -6.46
C GLY A 287 14.55 7.19 -5.24
N ARG A 288 14.36 8.50 -5.43
CA ARG A 288 14.37 9.48 -4.30
C ARG A 288 13.33 9.14 -3.24
N ALA A 289 12.11 8.77 -3.66
CA ALA A 289 11.05 8.42 -2.71
C ALA A 289 11.38 7.18 -1.88
N PHE A 290 12.01 6.16 -2.48
CA PHE A 290 12.50 5.01 -1.71
C PHE A 290 13.62 5.40 -0.73
N ASP A 291 14.54 6.29 -1.13
CA ASP A 291 15.61 6.76 -0.26
C ASP A 291 15.10 7.60 0.91
N ASP A 292 14.10 8.45 0.67
CA ASP A 292 13.42 9.24 1.70
C ASP A 292 12.73 8.32 2.72
N ALA A 293 11.98 7.32 2.25
CA ALA A 293 11.34 6.33 3.11
C ALA A 293 12.35 5.50 3.91
N ALA A 294 13.46 5.08 3.29
CA ALA A 294 14.53 4.35 3.97
C ALA A 294 15.16 5.18 5.10
N ARG A 295 15.49 6.46 4.83
CA ARG A 295 15.99 7.38 5.85
C ARG A 295 15.01 7.57 7.00
N TRP A 296 13.72 7.72 6.68
CA TRP A 296 12.68 7.87 7.71
C TRP A 296 12.58 6.62 8.60
N MET A 297 12.56 5.41 8.01
CA MET A 297 12.54 4.16 8.78
C MET A 297 13.77 4.02 9.68
N HIS A 298 14.97 4.33 9.18
CA HIS A 298 16.20 4.31 10.00
C HIS A 298 16.15 5.31 11.16
N ALA A 299 15.71 6.53 10.90
CA ALA A 299 15.60 7.55 11.93
C ALA A 299 14.58 7.20 13.01
N LEU A 300 13.52 6.46 12.67
CA LEU A 300 12.51 6.01 13.61
C LEU A 300 12.96 4.79 14.43
N ALA A 301 13.61 3.81 13.78
CA ALA A 301 14.16 2.61 14.42
C ALA A 301 15.29 2.90 15.41
N ALA A 302 15.98 4.03 15.27
CA ALA A 302 17.08 4.45 16.14
C ALA A 302 16.64 5.16 17.44
N ARG A 303 15.34 5.37 17.65
CA ARG A 303 14.78 6.00 18.86
C ARG A 303 14.49 4.99 19.95
#